data_AF-A0A2U3K225-F1
#
_entry.id   AF-A0A2U3K225-F1
#
_cell.length_a   1.000
_cell.length_b   1.000
_cell.length_c   1.000
_cell.angle_alpha   90.00
_cell.angle_beta   90.00
_cell.angle_gamma   90.00
#
_symmetry.space_group_name_H-M   'P 1'
#
loop_
_entity.id
_entity.type
_entity.pdbx_description
1 polymer ?
#
loop_
_entity_poly.entity_id
_entity_poly.type
_entity_poly.pdbx_seq_one_letter_code
_entity_poly.pdbx_strand_id
1 'polypeptide(L)' 'MHIDLGPDEHKNPDLVKAYEIPLNKGIPALAVAEADGKLVVSQKNGEFEDARALTPEVLAEFLNKWKPQ' A
#
# COMPACT_ATOMS: atom_id res chain seq x y z
N MET A 1 -9.02 1.20 3.37
CA MET A 1 -8.70 2.18 4.45
C MET A 1 -7.59 3.07 3.94
N HIS A 2 -7.65 4.39 4.13
CA HIS A 2 -6.56 5.31 3.78
C HIS A 2 -5.81 5.69 5.06
N ILE A 3 -4.48 5.55 5.05
CA ILE A 3 -3.61 5.92 6.17
C ILE A 3 -2.79 7.15 5.74
N ASP A 4 -2.89 8.21 6.52
CA ASP A 4 -2.14 9.46 6.30
C ASP A 4 -0.77 9.39 6.98
N LEU A 5 0.30 9.71 6.26
CA LEU A 5 1.67 9.69 6.77
C LEU A 5 2.16 11.07 7.25
N GLY A 6 1.37 12.13 7.08
CA GLY A 6 1.79 13.49 7.36
C GLY A 6 2.75 14.05 6.30
N PRO A 7 3.15 15.33 6.42
CA PRO A 7 3.95 16.02 5.40
C PRO A 7 5.40 15.55 5.29
N ASP A 8 5.92 14.86 6.32
CA ASP A 8 7.29 14.37 6.45
C ASP A 8 7.35 12.84 6.58
N GLU A 9 6.23 12.15 6.32
CA GLU A 9 6.11 10.69 6.36
C GLU A 9 6.40 10.04 7.73
N HIS A 10 6.33 10.81 8.82
CA HIS A 10 6.61 10.32 10.18
C HIS A 10 5.36 9.91 10.98
N LYS A 11 4.16 10.11 10.44
CA LYS A 11 2.91 9.69 11.09
C LYS A 11 2.65 8.21 10.85
N ASN A 12 2.11 7.52 11.86
CA ASN A 12 1.82 6.08 11.83
C ASN A 12 3.03 5.16 11.52
N PRO A 13 4.21 5.40 12.11
CA PRO A 13 5.43 4.63 11.81
C PRO A 13 5.32 3.16 12.25
N ASP A 14 4.46 2.87 13.23
CA ASP A 14 4.11 1.54 13.69
C ASP A 14 3.36 0.75 12.61
N LEU A 15 2.42 1.37 11.90
CA LEU A 15 1.70 0.73 10.78
C LEU A 15 2.60 0.52 9.57
N VAL A 16 3.45 1.48 9.24
CA VAL A 16 4.46 1.36 8.17
C VAL A 16 5.34 0.14 8.42
N LYS A 17 5.79 -0.04 9.66
CA LYS A 17 6.58 -1.20 10.06
C LYS A 17 5.78 -2.50 10.04
N ALA A 18 4.56 -2.50 10.58
CA ALA A 18 3.71 -3.69 10.68
C ALA A 18 3.28 -4.25 9.32
N TYR A 19 2.99 -3.38 8.36
CA TYR A 19 2.66 -3.74 6.98
C TYR A 19 3.86 -3.70 6.04
N GLU A 20 5.05 -3.50 6.62
CA GLU A 20 6.34 -3.51 5.95
C GLU A 20 6.40 -2.64 4.67
N ILE A 21 5.80 -1.45 4.73
CA ILE A 21 5.69 -0.53 3.60
C ILE A 21 7.06 0.10 3.30
N PRO A 22 7.56 0.01 2.05
CA PRO A 22 8.86 0.58 1.70
C PRO A 22 8.75 2.09 1.44
N LEU A 23 8.73 2.94 2.46
CA LEU A 23 8.67 4.40 2.23
C LEU A 23 9.88 4.96 1.46
N ASN A 24 11.03 4.28 1.53
CA ASN A 24 12.23 4.63 0.75
C ASN A 24 12.07 4.44 -0.76
N LYS A 25 10.99 3.80 -1.18
CA LYS A 25 10.59 3.60 -2.57
C LYS A 25 9.73 4.78 -3.04
N GLY A 26 8.85 5.27 -2.19
CA GLY A 26 8.06 6.48 -2.42
C GLY A 26 6.58 6.18 -2.28
N ILE A 27 5.78 7.23 -2.40
CA ILE A 27 4.33 7.18 -2.19
C ILE A 27 3.57 7.57 -3.47
N PRO A 28 2.39 6.97 -3.73
CA PRO A 28 1.65 6.05 -2.85
C PRO A 28 2.22 4.62 -2.84
N ALA A 29 2.08 3.93 -1.70
CA ALA A 29 2.43 2.54 -1.51
C ALA A 29 1.21 1.73 -1.02
N LEU A 30 1.13 0.44 -1.35
CA LEU A 30 -0.01 -0.42 -1.02
C LEU A 30 0.41 -1.69 -0.27
N ALA A 31 -0.43 -2.07 0.70
CA ALA A 31 -0.44 -3.39 1.32
C ALA A 31 -1.88 -3.90 1.43
N VAL A 32 -2.00 -5.22 1.44
CA VAL A 32 -3.24 -5.97 1.64
C VAL A 32 -3.12 -6.72 2.94
N ALA A 33 -4.15 -6.59 3.78
CA ALA A 33 -4.25 -7.28 5.05
C ALA A 33 -5.59 -8.00 5.15
N GLU A 34 -5.62 -9.09 5.89
CA GLU A 34 -6.84 -9.79 6.30
C GLU A 34 -7.68 -8.91 7.23
N ALA A 35 -8.93 -9.32 7.46
CA ALA A 35 -9.85 -8.61 8.36
C ALA A 35 -9.35 -8.53 9.82
N ASP A 36 -8.49 -9.46 10.23
CA ASP A 36 -7.84 -9.47 11.56
C ASP A 36 -6.55 -8.63 11.63
N GLY A 37 -6.18 -7.96 10.54
CA GLY A 37 -4.99 -7.12 10.44
C GLY A 37 -3.71 -7.87 10.05
N LYS A 38 -3.76 -9.18 9.76
CA LYS A 38 -2.61 -9.93 9.29
C LYS A 38 -2.20 -9.47 7.88
N LEU A 39 -0.93 -9.10 7.70
CA LEU A 39 -0.38 -8.77 6.39
C LEU A 39 -0.45 -9.98 5.44
N VAL A 40 -1.05 -9.78 4.26
CA VAL A 40 -1.13 -10.76 3.17
C VAL A 40 -0.10 -10.46 2.11
N VAL A 41 -0.07 -9.21 1.65
CA VAL A 41 0.87 -8.73 0.62
C VAL A 41 1.30 -7.31 0.93
N SER A 42 2.60 -7.06 0.81
CA SER A 42 3.20 -5.73 0.83
C SER A 42 4.08 -5.60 -0.40
N GLN A 43 3.87 -4.54 -1.16
CA GLN A 43 4.66 -4.23 -2.35
C GLN A 43 6.03 -3.73 -1.92
N LYS A 44 7.10 -4.34 -2.44
CA LYS A 44 8.48 -4.08 -1.98
C LYS A 44 9.33 -3.31 -2.98
N ASN A 45 8.91 -3.30 -4.23
CA ASN A 45 9.74 -2.86 -5.35
C ASN A 45 9.25 -1.56 -5.98
N GLY A 46 8.35 -0.85 -5.30
CA GLY A 46 7.87 0.44 -5.79
C GLY A 46 6.87 0.32 -6.92
N GLU A 47 6.11 -0.78 -6.97
CA GLU A 47 5.16 -1.10 -8.03
C GLU A 47 4.12 0.02 -8.27
N PHE A 48 3.91 0.89 -7.28
CA PHE A 48 2.98 2.02 -7.30
C PHE A 48 3.66 3.38 -7.04
N GLU A 49 5.00 3.45 -7.02
CA GLU A 49 5.72 4.74 -6.93
C GLU A 49 5.32 5.69 -8.05
N ASP A 50 5.09 5.14 -9.25
CA ASP A 50 4.57 5.86 -10.40
C ASP A 50 3.06 5.64 -10.59
N ALA A 51 2.30 5.71 -9.49
CA ALA A 51 0.84 5.60 -9.57
C ALA A 51 0.18 6.68 -10.43
N ARG A 52 0.89 7.78 -10.74
CA ARG A 52 0.44 8.79 -11.71
C ARG A 52 0.44 8.25 -13.13
N ALA A 53 1.36 7.35 -13.48
CA ALA A 53 1.38 6.66 -14.75
C ALA A 53 0.56 5.36 -14.77
N LEU A 54 0.17 4.84 -13.59
CA LEU A 54 -0.73 3.68 -13.51
C LEU A 54 -2.12 4.03 -14.03
N THR A 55 -2.61 3.22 -14.97
CA THR A 55 -3.97 3.38 -15.47
C THR A 55 -4.98 2.84 -14.45
N PRO A 56 -6.23 3.36 -14.44
CA PRO A 56 -7.29 2.87 -13.55
C PRO A 56 -7.50 1.35 -13.64
N GLU A 57 -7.28 0.75 -14.81
CA GLU A 57 -7.44 -0.69 -15.05
C GLU A 57 -6.45 -1.52 -14.25
N VAL A 58 -5.18 -1.10 -14.18
CA VAL A 58 -4.14 -1.81 -13.42
C VAL A 58 -4.44 -1.77 -11.92
N LEU A 59 -4.91 -0.63 -11.42
CA LEU A 59 -5.35 -0.50 -10.04
C LEU A 59 -6.58 -1.38 -9.77
N ALA A 60 -7.56 -1.39 -10.68
CA ALA A 60 -8.76 -2.20 -10.54
C ALA A 60 -8.44 -3.70 -10.54
N GLU A 61 -7.54 -4.17 -11.41
CA GLU A 61 -7.10 -5.56 -11.44
C GLU A 61 -6.43 -5.95 -10.11
N PHE A 62 -5.54 -5.11 -9.60
CA PHE A 62 -4.91 -5.32 -8.30
C PHE A 62 -5.94 -5.44 -7.17
N LEU A 63 -6.91 -4.51 -7.10
CA LEU A 63 -7.94 -4.53 -6.06
C LEU A 63 -8.87 -5.73 -6.18
N ASN A 64 -9.24 -6.13 -7.41
CA ASN A 64 -10.09 -7.28 -7.64
C ASN A 64 -9.42 -8.61 -7.25
N LYS A 65 -8.10 -8.73 -7.42
CA LYS A 65 -7.34 -9.90 -6.97
C LYS A 65 -7.50 -10.17 -5.47
N TRP A 66 -7.66 -9.12 -4.67
CA TRP A 66 -7.72 -9.20 -3.21
C TRP A 66 -9.10 -8.89 -2.64
N LYS A 67 -10.12 -8.85 -3.50
CA LYS A 67 -11.49 -8.65 -3.06
C LYS A 67 -11.94 -9.91 -2.28
N PRO A 68 -12.58 -9.74 -1.11
CA PRO A 68 -13.26 -10.85 -0.44
C PRO A 68 -14.27 -11.51 -1.40
N GLN A 69 -14.39 -12.85 -1.34
CA GLN A 69 -15.42 -13.57 -2.10
C GLN A 69 -16.83 -13.24 -1.60
#